data_AF-A0A933HRB7-F1
#
_entry.id   AF-A0A933HRB7-F1
#
_cell.length_a   1.000
_cell.length_b   1.000
_cell.length_c   1.000
_cell.angle_alpha   90.00
_cell.angle_beta   90.00
_cell.angle_gamma   90.00
#
_symmetry.space_group_name_H-M   'P 1'
#
loop_
_entity.id
_entity.type
_entity.pdbx_description
1 polymer ?
#
loop_
_entity_poly.entity_id
_entity_poly.type
_entity_poly.pdbx_seq_one_letter_code
_entity_poly.pdbx_strand_id
1 'polypeptide(L)'
;MRTRAKLKPGQRGTLKLLAQYGKQLVCVRYRYDEERHKRFTTVELIVSESEWHRKTARIAPDAHVGVRVGYAEKQLQHKIKQMGGAWNAARRLWEMRYDSAVALGLEERIVAIRQRRRVGTRGTNRPVKSMQMWIPKKHIIVYACI
;
A
#
# COMPACT_ATOMS: atom_id res chain seq x y z
N MET A 1 3.52 28.89 30.14
CA MET A 1 4.62 28.84 29.15
C MET A 1 4.15 28.84 27.68
N ARG A 2 4.50 29.87 26.89
CA ARG A 2 4.17 30.03 25.44
C ARG A 2 5.43 30.11 24.56
N THR A 3 5.37 29.59 23.32
CA THR A 3 6.47 29.70 22.35
C THR A 3 6.41 31.05 21.65
N ARG A 4 7.51 31.82 21.65
CA ARG A 4 7.59 33.13 20.99
C ARG A 4 8.36 33.12 19.67
N ALA A 5 9.37 32.27 19.55
CA ALA A 5 10.18 32.19 18.34
C ALA A 5 10.70 30.77 18.11
N LYS A 6 10.77 30.39 16.84
CA LYS A 6 11.36 29.16 16.35
C LYS A 6 12.43 29.53 15.33
N LEU A 7 13.68 29.19 15.62
CA LEU A 7 14.83 29.54 14.79
C LEU A 7 15.52 28.28 14.25
N LYS A 8 16.03 28.40 13.04
CA LYS A 8 16.90 27.42 12.40
C LYS A 8 18.35 27.58 12.88
N PRO A 9 19.15 26.50 12.87
CA PRO A 9 20.59 26.59 13.09
C PRO A 9 21.22 27.58 12.09
N GLY A 10 22.12 28.45 12.55
CA GLY A 10 22.83 29.44 11.72
C GLY A 10 22.14 30.82 11.63
N GLN A 11 20.91 30.97 12.13
CA GLN A 11 20.28 32.29 12.25
C GLN A 11 20.88 33.12 13.38
N ARG A 12 20.70 34.45 13.31
CA ARG A 12 21.10 35.37 14.38
C ARG A 12 20.47 34.93 15.70
N GLY A 13 21.29 34.73 16.73
CA GLY A 13 20.86 34.22 18.04
C GLY A 13 21.02 32.71 18.23
N THR A 14 21.27 31.92 17.17
CA THR A 14 21.53 30.47 17.28
C THR A 14 22.99 30.08 17.10
N LEU A 15 23.88 31.04 16.78
CA LEU A 15 25.31 30.77 16.53
C LEU A 15 26.04 30.05 17.68
N LYS A 16 25.78 30.43 18.94
CA LYS A 16 26.37 29.75 20.10
C LYS A 16 25.90 28.30 20.22
N LEU A 17 24.61 28.05 19.98
CA LEU A 17 24.02 26.72 20.04
C LEU A 17 24.49 25.86 18.86
N LEU A 18 24.66 26.48 17.68
CA LEU A 18 25.24 25.81 16.52
C LEU A 18 26.71 25.45 16.77
N ALA A 19 27.49 26.31 17.42
CA ALA A 19 28.86 25.98 17.80
C ALA A 19 28.92 24.82 18.81
N GLN A 20 27.95 24.76 19.74
CA GLN A 20 27.90 23.72 20.77
C GLN A 20 27.41 22.36 20.24
N TYR A 21 26.35 22.33 19.42
CA TYR A 21 25.68 21.10 19.00
C TYR A 21 25.94 20.73 17.54
N GLY A 22 26.54 21.63 16.76
CA GLY A 22 26.94 21.39 15.38
C GLY A 22 25.80 20.89 14.49
N LYS A 23 26.09 19.84 13.72
CA LYS A 23 25.16 19.23 12.76
C LYS A 23 23.97 18.52 13.40
N GLN A 24 24.05 18.18 14.69
CA GLN A 24 22.97 17.51 15.41
C GLN A 24 21.87 18.50 15.82
N LEU A 25 22.11 19.81 15.75
CA LEU A 25 21.11 20.81 16.05
C LEU A 25 20.05 20.90 14.96
N VAL A 26 18.80 20.59 15.29
CA VAL A 26 17.67 20.65 14.36
C VAL A 26 16.98 22.00 14.42
N CYS A 27 16.69 22.47 15.64
CA CYS A 27 15.88 23.67 15.84
C CYS A 27 16.12 24.27 17.22
N VAL A 28 15.98 25.60 17.32
CA VAL A 28 15.96 26.34 18.60
C VAL A 28 14.60 26.96 18.80
N ARG A 29 14.04 26.91 20.02
CA ARG A 29 12.78 27.58 20.37
C ARG A 29 12.94 28.40 21.63
N TYR A 30 12.48 29.64 21.58
CA TYR A 30 12.36 30.50 22.76
C TYR A 30 10.95 30.45 23.30
N ARG A 31 10.84 30.12 24.59
CA ARG A 31 9.57 30.06 25.32
C ARG A 31 9.61 31.00 26.50
N TYR A 32 8.48 31.64 26.77
CA TYR A 32 8.31 32.57 27.88
C TYR A 32 7.25 32.02 28.81
N ASP A 33 7.54 32.09 30.09
CA ASP A 33 6.63 31.72 31.15
C ASP A 33 6.36 32.96 31.99
N GLU A 34 5.19 33.56 31.75
CA GLU A 34 4.81 34.86 32.31
C GLU A 34 4.56 34.75 33.81
N GLU A 35 3.88 33.68 34.26
CA GLU A 35 3.62 33.40 35.69
C GLU A 35 4.92 33.29 36.51
N ARG A 36 5.96 32.69 35.93
CA ARG A 36 7.25 32.48 36.59
C ARG A 36 8.30 33.52 36.21
N HIS A 37 7.96 34.48 35.36
CA HIS A 37 8.86 35.46 34.75
C HIS A 37 10.15 34.83 34.18
N LYS A 38 10.04 33.66 33.53
CA LYS A 38 11.20 32.90 33.01
C LYS A 38 11.22 32.85 31.49
N ARG A 39 12.42 32.95 30.92
CA ARG A 39 12.68 32.66 29.51
C ARG A 39 13.42 31.34 29.39
N PHE A 40 12.83 30.40 28.67
CA PHE A 40 13.43 29.12 28.34
C PHE A 40 13.95 29.14 26.91
N THR A 41 15.14 28.57 26.73
CA THR A 41 15.69 28.26 25.40
C THR A 41 15.74 26.75 25.31
N THR A 42 15.03 26.18 24.34
CA THR A 42 15.00 24.73 24.12
C THR A 42 15.57 24.40 22.76
N VAL A 43 16.35 23.33 22.67
CA VAL A 43 16.91 22.82 21.42
C VAL A 43 16.30 21.46 21.09
N GLU A 44 16.05 21.21 19.80
CA GLU A 44 15.77 19.88 19.26
C GLU A 44 17.08 19.32 18.71
N LEU A 45 17.49 18.14 19.18
CA LEU A 45 18.77 17.50 18.84
C LEU A 45 18.53 16.12 18.21
N ILE A 46 19.39 15.76 17.25
CA ILE A 46 19.54 14.39 16.77
C ILE A 46 20.43 13.66 17.77
N VAL A 47 19.89 12.67 18.46
CA VAL A 47 20.62 11.86 19.44
C VAL A 47 21.08 10.51 18.88
N SER A 48 20.40 10.03 17.85
CA SER A 48 20.77 8.84 17.10
C SER A 48 20.27 8.96 15.66
N GLU A 49 21.01 8.34 14.76
CA GLU A 49 20.67 8.22 13.35
C GLU A 49 20.67 6.73 12.99
N SER A 50 19.62 6.28 12.32
CA SER A 50 19.50 4.91 11.84
C SER A 50 18.70 4.89 10.56
N GLU A 51 19.00 3.93 9.69
CA GLU A 51 18.27 3.73 8.45
C GLU A 51 16.81 3.38 8.77
N TRP A 52 15.88 4.23 8.33
CA TRP A 52 14.45 3.96 8.41
C TRP A 52 13.93 3.58 7.04
N HIS A 53 13.81 2.27 6.80
CA HIS A 53 13.11 1.78 5.62
C HIS A 53 11.61 1.97 5.81
N ARG A 54 11.00 2.85 5.00
CA ARG A 54 9.55 2.98 4.93
C ARG A 54 8.99 1.61 4.58
N LYS A 55 8.27 0.95 5.50
CA LYS A 55 7.52 -0.27 5.18
C LYS A 55 6.60 0.08 4.02
N THR A 56 6.89 -0.46 2.84
CA THR A 56 6.05 -0.30 1.65
C THR A 56 4.63 -0.62 2.09
N ALA A 57 3.69 0.32 1.87
CA ALA A 57 2.32 0.23 2.38
C ALA A 57 1.80 -1.20 2.22
N ARG A 58 1.39 -1.87 3.32
CA ARG A 58 1.10 -3.31 3.40
C ARG A 58 0.42 -3.81 2.12
N ILE A 59 1.21 -4.27 1.15
CA ILE A 59 0.70 -4.81 -0.09
C ILE A 59 0.14 -6.17 0.30
N ALA A 60 -1.15 -6.39 0.03
CA ALA A 60 -1.75 -7.69 0.32
C ALA A 60 -0.94 -8.78 -0.41
N PRO A 61 -0.66 -9.94 0.22
CA PRO A 61 0.18 -10.97 -0.39
C PRO A 61 -0.27 -11.43 -1.78
N ASP A 62 -1.58 -11.39 -2.05
CA ASP A 62 -2.23 -11.72 -3.31
C ASP A 62 -2.32 -10.56 -4.32
N ALA A 63 -1.94 -9.34 -3.91
CA ALA A 63 -1.95 -8.19 -4.79
C ALA A 63 -0.93 -8.38 -5.93
N HIS A 64 -1.37 -8.10 -7.15
CA HIS A 64 -0.48 -8.11 -8.31
C HIS A 64 0.34 -6.82 -8.34
N VAL A 65 1.65 -6.99 -8.44
CA VAL A 65 2.65 -5.94 -8.52
C VAL A 65 3.42 -6.05 -9.83
N GLY A 66 3.93 -4.91 -10.32
CA GLY A 66 4.88 -4.91 -11.43
C GLY A 66 6.30 -5.04 -10.88
N VAL A 67 7.17 -5.76 -11.57
CA VAL A 67 8.57 -5.96 -11.19
C VAL A 67 9.46 -5.61 -12.37
N ARG A 68 10.49 -4.79 -12.13
CA ARG A 68 11.51 -4.47 -13.12
C ARG A 68 12.55 -5.58 -13.17
N VAL A 69 12.70 -6.18 -14.34
CA VAL A 69 13.73 -7.18 -14.62
C VAL A 69 14.40 -6.80 -15.92
N GLY A 70 15.74 -6.76 -15.91
CA GLY A 70 16.55 -6.47 -17.08
C GLY A 70 16.39 -7.54 -18.15
N TYR A 71 16.55 -7.12 -19.41
CA TYR A 71 16.40 -8.01 -20.56
C TYR A 71 17.40 -9.18 -20.54
N ALA A 72 18.60 -8.94 -20.02
CA ALA A 72 19.68 -9.93 -19.91
C ALA A 72 19.47 -10.96 -18.78
N GLU A 73 18.58 -10.69 -17.82
CA GLU A 73 18.34 -11.54 -16.65
C GLU A 73 17.41 -12.74 -17.00
N LYS A 74 17.82 -13.56 -17.98
CA LYS A 74 17.01 -14.65 -18.55
C LYS A 74 16.60 -15.70 -17.50
N GLN A 75 17.48 -16.02 -16.56
CA GLN A 75 17.18 -16.95 -15.47
C GLN A 75 16.07 -16.41 -14.55
N LEU A 76 16.13 -15.11 -14.23
CA LEU A 76 15.12 -14.46 -13.41
C LEU A 76 13.77 -14.40 -14.14
N GLN A 77 13.78 -14.07 -15.43
CA GLN A 77 12.57 -14.11 -16.27
C GLN A 77 11.95 -15.52 -16.32
N HIS A 78 12.78 -16.57 -16.40
CA HIS A 78 12.28 -17.95 -16.40
C HIS A 78 11.62 -18.31 -15.05
N LYS A 79 12.26 -17.96 -13.92
CA LYS A 79 11.68 -18.14 -12.58
C LYS A 79 10.36 -17.40 -12.40
N ILE A 80 10.28 -16.16 -12.89
CA ILE A 80 9.04 -15.37 -12.84
C ILE A 80 7.93 -16.05 -13.63
N LYS A 81 8.22 -16.55 -14.84
CA LYS A 81 7.24 -17.33 -15.63
C LYS A 81 6.78 -18.59 -14.91
N GLN A 82 7.69 -19.34 -14.28
CA GLN A 82 7.34 -20.54 -13.52
C GLN A 82 6.41 -20.23 -12.34
N MET A 83 6.58 -19.07 -11.71
CA MET A 83 5.72 -18.61 -10.60
C MET A 83 4.43 -17.91 -11.08
N GLY A 84 4.06 -18.07 -12.35
CA GLY A 84 2.83 -17.51 -12.93
C GLY A 84 2.90 -16.01 -13.26
N GLY A 85 4.09 -15.42 -13.30
CA GLY A 85 4.29 -14.03 -13.69
C GLY A 85 4.11 -13.82 -15.19
N ALA A 86 3.41 -12.74 -15.55
CA ALA A 86 3.11 -12.38 -16.93
C ALA A 86 3.92 -11.15 -17.37
N TRP A 87 4.45 -11.18 -18.58
CA TRP A 87 5.09 -9.99 -19.16
C TRP A 87 4.03 -9.02 -19.68
N ASN A 88 4.01 -7.80 -19.16
CA ASN A 88 3.19 -6.72 -19.68
C ASN A 88 4.02 -5.83 -20.61
N ALA A 89 3.87 -6.01 -21.92
CA ALA A 89 4.61 -5.25 -22.93
C ALA A 89 4.30 -3.74 -22.90
N ALA A 90 3.05 -3.34 -22.63
CA ALA A 90 2.65 -1.94 -22.59
C ALA A 90 3.34 -1.17 -21.46
N ARG A 91 3.57 -1.84 -20.32
CA ARG A 91 4.27 -1.27 -19.17
C ARG A 91 5.76 -1.59 -19.13
N ARG A 92 6.22 -2.54 -19.95
CA ARG A 92 7.57 -3.12 -19.91
C ARG A 92 7.93 -3.63 -18.51
N LEU A 93 6.97 -4.27 -17.84
CA LEU A 93 7.10 -4.81 -16.50
C LEU A 93 6.64 -6.27 -16.45
N TRP A 94 7.22 -7.04 -15.56
CA TRP A 94 6.69 -8.35 -15.18
C TRP A 94 5.61 -8.16 -14.12
N GLU A 95 4.39 -8.62 -14.37
CA GLU A 95 3.30 -8.60 -13.40
C GLU A 95 3.22 -9.95 -12.70
N MET A 96 3.29 -9.95 -11.37
CA MET A 96 3.16 -11.16 -10.55
C MET A 96 2.60 -10.81 -9.17
N ARG A 97 2.26 -11.82 -8.37
CA ARG A 97 1.81 -11.59 -6.99
C ARG A 97 2.95 -11.08 -6.11
N TYR A 98 2.59 -10.27 -5.12
CA TYR A 98 3.55 -9.67 -4.19
C TYR A 98 4.33 -10.73 -3.39
N ASP A 99 3.66 -11.76 -2.88
CA ASP A 99 4.31 -12.87 -2.18
C ASP A 99 5.37 -13.59 -3.02
N SER A 100 5.07 -13.85 -4.30
CA SER A 100 6.04 -14.43 -5.23
C SER A 100 7.23 -13.49 -5.50
N ALA A 101 7.00 -12.16 -5.56
CA ALA A 101 8.07 -11.19 -5.74
C ALA A 101 8.99 -11.08 -4.51
N VAL A 102 8.41 -11.15 -3.30
CA VAL A 102 9.14 -11.21 -2.02
C VAL A 102 9.95 -12.51 -1.92
N ALA A 103 9.37 -13.66 -2.28
CA ALA A 103 10.08 -14.95 -2.28
C ALA A 103 11.27 -14.98 -3.22
N LEU A 104 11.27 -14.15 -4.28
CA LEU A 104 12.38 -13.98 -5.21
C LEU A 104 13.37 -12.87 -4.80
N GLY A 105 13.15 -12.19 -3.67
CA GLY A 105 14.00 -11.09 -3.18
C GLY A 105 13.94 -9.83 -4.06
N LEU A 106 12.83 -9.60 -4.76
CA LEU A 106 12.69 -8.52 -5.75
C LEU A 106 12.04 -7.25 -5.17
N GLU A 107 11.97 -7.11 -3.85
CA GLU A 107 11.22 -6.06 -3.15
C GLU A 107 11.59 -4.64 -3.61
N GLU A 108 12.89 -4.38 -3.80
CA GLU A 108 13.40 -3.07 -4.24
C GLU A 108 13.06 -2.74 -5.71
N ARG A 109 12.70 -3.76 -6.49
CA ARG A 109 12.39 -3.65 -7.92
C ARG A 109 10.89 -3.60 -8.20
N ILE A 110 10.07 -3.63 -7.15
CA ILE A 110 8.61 -3.59 -7.23
C ILE A 110 8.15 -2.17 -7.61
N VAL A 111 7.30 -2.10 -8.63
CA VAL A 111 6.60 -0.92 -9.08
C VAL A 111 5.11 -1.13 -8.82
N ALA A 112 4.50 -0.22 -8.07
CA ALA A 112 3.06 -0.24 -7.83
C ALA A 112 2.32 -0.10 -9.17
N ILE A 113 1.60 -1.16 -9.55
CA ILE A 113 0.68 -1.11 -10.69
C ILE A 113 -0.71 -0.79 -10.17
N ARG A 114 -1.32 0.29 -10.68
CA ARG A 114 -2.77 0.44 -10.53
C ARG A 114 -3.42 -0.72 -11.29
N GLN A 115 -4.09 -1.59 -10.56
CA GLN A 115 -4.89 -2.64 -11.17
C GLN A 115 -5.98 -1.99 -12.02
N ARG A 116 -6.15 -2.48 -13.26
CA ARG A 116 -7.43 -2.26 -13.95
C ARG A 116 -8.48 -2.95 -13.08
N ARG A 117 -9.47 -2.20 -12.59
CA ARG A 117 -10.68 -2.81 -12.02
C ARG A 117 -11.17 -3.85 -13.02
N ARG A 118 -11.22 -5.13 -12.63
CA ARG A 118 -12.01 -6.10 -13.38
C ARG A 118 -13.44 -5.55 -13.37
N VAL A 119 -13.92 -5.09 -14.52
CA VAL A 119 -15.37 -4.91 -14.72
C VAL A 119 -15.91 -6.33 -14.63
N GLY A 120 -16.52 -6.67 -13.49
CA GLY A 120 -17.19 -7.94 -13.35
C GLY A 120 -18.30 -8.00 -14.40
N THR A 121 -18.14 -8.87 -15.39
CA THR A 121 -19.27 -9.39 -16.16
C THR A 121 -20.24 -9.98 -15.15
N ARG A 122 -21.39 -9.31 -14.95
CA ARG A 122 -22.51 -9.86 -14.18
C ARG A 122 -22.89 -11.19 -14.82
N GLY A 123 -22.45 -12.29 -14.21
CA GLY A 123 -22.99 -13.61 -14.49
C GLY A 123 -24.47 -13.57 -14.13
N THR A 124 -25.34 -13.61 -15.15
CA THR A 124 -26.76 -13.81 -14.95
C THR A 124 -26.96 -15.24 -14.44
N ASN A 125 -26.91 -15.42 -13.13
CA ASN A 125 -27.40 -16.63 -12.49
C ASN A 125 -28.93 -16.61 -12.62
N ARG A 126 -29.47 -17.13 -13.73
CA ARG A 126 -30.88 -17.54 -13.77
C ARG A 126 -30.94 -18.93 -13.15
N PRO A 127 -31.66 -19.15 -12.04
CA PRO A 127 -31.89 -20.49 -11.55
C PRO A 127 -32.77 -21.23 -12.56
N VAL A 128 -32.31 -22.40 -12.99
CA VAL A 128 -33.16 -23.38 -13.67
C VAL A 128 -34.21 -23.81 -12.65
N LYS A 129 -35.46 -23.36 -12.82
CA LYS A 129 -36.58 -23.84 -12.01
C LYS A 129 -36.70 -25.34 -12.23
N SER A 130 -36.39 -26.12 -11.20
CA SER A 130 -36.73 -27.53 -11.09
C SER A 130 -38.23 -27.71 -11.34
N MET A 131 -38.55 -28.46 -12.39
CA MET A 131 -39.90 -28.82 -12.79
C MET A 131 -40.47 -29.81 -11.77
N GLN A 132 -41.17 -29.31 -10.75
CA GLN A 132 -42.03 -30.14 -9.91
C GLN A 132 -43.31 -30.43 -10.67
N MET A 133 -43.52 -31.72 -10.97
CA MET A 133 -44.75 -32.30 -11.50
C MET A 133 -45.96 -31.85 -10.68
N TRP A 134 -46.90 -31.16 -11.34
CA TRP A 134 -48.23 -30.96 -10.81
C TRP A 134 -49.19 -31.87 -11.58
N ILE A 135 -49.76 -32.85 -10.88
CA ILE A 135 -50.78 -33.78 -11.38
C ILE A 135 -52.14 -33.10 -11.19
N PRO A 136 -52.89 -32.77 -12.25
CA PRO A 136 -54.24 -32.25 -12.08
C PRO A 136 -55.22 -33.42 -11.88
N LYS A 137 -55.84 -33.50 -10.70
CA LYS A 137 -57.04 -34.31 -10.48
C LYS A 137 -58.17 -33.71 -11.30
N LYS A 138 -58.57 -34.37 -12.39
CA LYS A 138 -59.82 -34.06 -13.09
C LYS A 138 -60.89 -35.07 -12.71
N HIS A 139 -62.03 -34.50 -12.37
CA HIS A 139 -63.25 -35.13 -11.92
C HIS A 139 -63.79 -36.16 -12.90
N ILE A 140 -64.31 -37.24 -12.32
CA ILE A 140 -65.23 -38.20 -12.91
C ILE A 140 -66.50 -37.44 -13.34
N ILE A 141 -66.81 -37.50 -14.63
CA ILE A 141 -68.17 -37.28 -15.15
C ILE A 141 -68.55 -38.52 -15.94
N VAL A 142 -69.64 -39.12 -15.47
CA VAL A 142 -70.34 -40.28 -16.02
C VAL A 142 -71.11 -39.84 -17.27
N TYR A 143 -70.96 -40.56 -18.38
CA TYR A 143 -71.97 -40.61 -19.44
C TYR A 143 -72.12 -42.05 -19.94
N ALA A 144 -73.37 -42.49 -20.00
CA ALA A 144 -73.85 -43.78 -20.46
C ALA A 144 -74.12 -43.78 -21.98
N CYS A 145 -73.87 -44.92 -22.64
CA CYS A 145 -74.33 -45.41 -23.96
C CYS A 145 -73.36 -46.56 -24.31
N ILE A 146 -73.73 -47.83 -24.52
CA ILE A 146 -74.89 -48.48 -25.14
C ILE A 146 -75.11 -49.81 -24.41
#